data_AF-A0A656KIP5-F1
#
_entry.id   AF-A0A656KIP5-F1
#
_cell.length_a   1.000
_cell.length_b   1.000
_cell.length_c   1.000
_cell.angle_alpha   90.00
_cell.angle_beta   90.00
_cell.angle_gamma   90.00
#
_symmetry.space_group_name_H-M   'P 1'
#
loop_
_entity.id
_entity.type
_entity.pdbx_description
1 polymer ?
#
loop_
_entity_poly.entity_id
_entity_poly.type
_entity_poly.pdbx_seq_one_letter_code
_entity_poly.pdbx_strand_id
1 'polypeptide(L)'
;MLSTKKFVSLASALSSLFVVASAWGIEEGATCEHDTWTGDALIGIRNENCAWRNGIYTLVNSERLLYLQGSEGGGSRDFLIPLPRSRPYEKFYQGEMSNNYAAFDHGCNFSGVVYLHYLQGKLGPEVKDWQVENCERGYNTKEFERLSPWS
;
A
#
# COMPACT_ATOMS: atom_id res chain seq x y z
N MET A 1 -37.01 -25.53 23.61
CA MET A 1 -36.02 -26.04 22.64
C MET A 1 -36.24 -25.34 21.30
N LEU A 2 -35.40 -24.36 20.96
CA LEU A 2 -35.45 -23.73 19.63
C LEU A 2 -34.84 -24.69 18.60
N SER A 3 -35.58 -24.95 17.52
CA SER A 3 -35.25 -25.95 16.50
C SER A 3 -33.97 -25.60 15.73
N THR A 4 -33.11 -26.61 15.58
CA THR A 4 -31.81 -26.65 14.89
C THR A 4 -31.83 -26.06 13.47
N LYS A 5 -33.02 -25.94 12.84
CA LYS A 5 -33.19 -25.41 11.48
C LYS A 5 -33.02 -23.89 11.35
N LYS A 6 -33.12 -23.12 12.45
CA LYS A 6 -32.88 -21.66 12.40
C LYS A 6 -31.40 -21.27 12.48
N PHE A 7 -30.53 -22.16 12.97
CA PHE A 7 -29.09 -21.89 13.07
C PHE A 7 -28.36 -22.05 11.73
N VAL A 8 -28.74 -23.06 10.94
CA VAL A 8 -28.10 -23.33 9.64
C VAL A 8 -28.41 -22.22 8.62
N SER A 9 -29.60 -21.61 8.68
CA SER A 9 -29.99 -20.49 7.81
C SER A 9 -29.19 -19.20 8.09
N LEU A 10 -28.76 -18.97 9.34
CA LEU A 10 -27.94 -17.81 9.70
C LEU A 10 -26.47 -17.99 9.26
N ALA A 11 -25.94 -19.21 9.33
CA ALA A 11 -24.58 -19.53 8.86
C ALA A 11 -24.46 -19.43 7.32
N SER A 12 -25.50 -19.82 6.57
CA SER A 12 -25.50 -19.70 5.11
C SER A 12 -25.62 -18.26 4.60
N ALA A 13 -26.24 -17.36 5.37
CA ALA A 13 -26.32 -15.92 5.04
C ALA A 13 -25.02 -15.14 5.35
N LEU A 14 -24.14 -15.68 6.20
CA LEU A 14 -22.82 -15.09 6.51
C LEU A 14 -21.72 -15.61 5.59
N SER A 15 -21.92 -16.77 4.95
CA SER A 15 -20.94 -17.39 4.04
C SER A 15 -20.74 -16.60 2.74
N SER A 16 -21.69 -15.73 2.39
CA SER A 16 -21.67 -14.89 1.19
C SER A 16 -21.09 -13.48 1.42
N LEU A 17 -20.74 -13.12 2.67
CA LEU A 17 -20.22 -11.79 3.02
C LEU A 17 -18.69 -11.71 3.19
N PHE A 18 -17.99 -12.84 3.11
CA PHE A 18 -16.54 -12.88 3.34
C PHE A 18 -15.80 -13.53 2.17
N VAL A 19 -15.91 -12.95 0.98
CA VAL A 19 -14.74 -12.87 0.10
C VAL A 19 -14.04 -11.56 0.45
N VAL A 20 -13.52 -11.48 1.68
CA VAL A 20 -12.49 -10.51 2.00
C VAL A 20 -11.24 -11.10 1.38
N ALA A 21 -11.03 -10.85 0.07
CA ALA A 21 -9.66 -10.75 -0.42
C ALA A 21 -8.98 -9.83 0.58
N SER A 22 -8.02 -10.36 1.34
CA SER A 22 -7.51 -9.74 2.55
C SER A 22 -6.93 -8.37 2.21
N ALA A 23 -7.78 -7.33 2.29
CA ALA A 23 -7.38 -5.97 2.06
C ALA A 23 -6.20 -5.70 2.99
N TRP A 24 -5.08 -5.32 2.40
CA TRP A 24 -3.85 -5.11 3.13
C TRP A 24 -4.03 -3.91 4.04
N GLY A 25 -3.98 -4.15 5.35
CA GLY A 25 -4.04 -3.08 6.33
C GLY A 25 -2.73 -2.30 6.30
N ILE A 26 -2.81 -0.96 6.22
CA ILE A 26 -1.63 -0.08 6.21
C ILE A 26 -0.73 -0.32 7.44
N GLU A 27 -1.32 -0.73 8.57
CA GLU A 27 -0.65 -1.05 9.82
C GLU A 27 0.36 -2.21 9.72
N GLU A 28 0.22 -3.07 8.71
CA GLU A 28 1.07 -4.25 8.55
C GLU A 28 2.46 -3.87 8.02
N GLY A 29 2.61 -2.68 7.43
CA GLY A 29 3.84 -2.27 6.76
C GLY A 29 4.06 -3.02 5.44
N ALA A 30 5.19 -2.73 4.80
CA ALA A 30 5.56 -3.26 3.50
C ALA A 30 7.07 -3.50 3.39
N THR A 31 7.47 -4.47 2.58
CA THR A 31 8.86 -4.72 2.21
C THR A 31 8.97 -4.76 0.69
N CYS A 32 9.94 -4.03 0.14
CA CYS A 32 10.17 -3.98 -1.29
C CYS A 32 11.65 -3.80 -1.60
N GLU A 33 12.18 -4.64 -2.48
CA GLU A 33 13.61 -4.62 -2.84
C GLU A 33 14.50 -4.70 -1.59
N HIS A 34 15.18 -3.59 -1.24
CA HIS A 34 16.05 -3.48 -0.07
C HIS A 34 15.51 -2.56 1.02
N ASP A 35 14.26 -2.11 0.87
CA ASP A 35 13.61 -1.14 1.74
C ASP A 35 12.41 -1.77 2.46
N THR A 36 12.15 -1.31 3.67
CA THR A 36 11.03 -1.76 4.49
C THR A 36 10.43 -0.61 5.28
N TRP A 37 9.10 -0.51 5.30
CA TRP A 37 8.37 0.54 6.00
C TRP A 37 7.40 -0.06 6.99
N THR A 38 7.42 0.45 8.22
CA THR A 38 6.42 0.11 9.22
C THR A 38 5.07 0.74 8.85
N GLY A 39 3.98 0.21 9.40
CA GLY A 39 2.67 0.81 9.18
C GLY A 39 2.58 2.26 9.67
N ASP A 40 3.22 2.59 10.80
CA ASP A 40 3.28 3.97 11.30
C ASP A 40 3.96 4.93 10.31
N ALA A 41 5.03 4.48 9.63
CA ALA A 41 5.70 5.30 8.61
C ALA A 41 4.77 5.56 7.41
N LEU A 42 4.07 4.52 6.93
CA LEU A 42 3.11 4.64 5.83
C LEU A 42 1.90 5.52 6.21
N ILE A 43 1.43 5.42 7.46
CA ILE A 43 0.37 6.29 8.00
C ILE A 43 0.85 7.74 8.06
N GLY A 44 2.10 7.99 8.49
CA GLY A 44 2.71 9.31 8.47
C GLY A 44 2.71 9.92 7.07
N ILE A 45 3.18 9.16 6.09
CA ILE A 45 3.23 9.58 4.68
C ILE A 45 1.82 9.86 4.13
N ARG A 46 0.82 9.02 4.45
CA ARG A 46 -0.57 9.28 4.10
C ARG A 46 -1.05 10.61 4.70
N ASN A 47 -0.80 10.85 5.99
CA ASN A 47 -1.29 12.04 6.70
C ASN A 47 -0.61 13.34 6.23
N GLU A 48 0.58 13.27 5.63
CA GLU A 48 1.24 14.41 4.98
C GLU A 48 0.58 14.80 3.64
N ASN A 49 -0.01 13.83 2.94
CA ASN A 49 -0.58 14.02 1.60
C ASN A 49 -2.12 14.04 1.58
N CYS A 50 -2.76 13.55 2.64
CA CYS A 50 -4.20 13.45 2.77
C CYS A 50 -4.71 14.14 4.04
N ALA A 51 -5.86 14.80 3.94
CA ALA A 51 -6.53 15.40 5.08
C ALA A 51 -7.91 14.80 5.32
N TRP A 52 -8.27 14.68 6.60
CA TRP A 52 -9.63 14.32 7.02
C TRP A 52 -10.55 15.54 6.88
N ARG A 53 -11.52 15.47 5.97
CA ARG A 53 -12.51 16.53 5.73
C ARG A 53 -13.89 15.89 5.56
N ASN A 54 -14.91 16.44 6.23
CA ASN A 54 -16.30 15.97 6.11
C ASN A 54 -16.50 14.46 6.34
N GLY A 55 -15.69 13.83 7.20
CA GLY A 55 -15.79 12.40 7.52
C GLY A 55 -15.12 11.46 6.52
N ILE A 56 -14.34 11.98 5.56
CA ILE A 56 -13.56 11.21 4.60
C ILE A 56 -12.12 11.73 4.53
N TYR A 57 -11.15 10.84 4.27
CA TYR A 57 -9.82 11.29 3.85
C TYR A 57 -9.86 11.73 2.39
N THR A 58 -9.22 12.85 2.10
CA THR A 58 -9.11 13.41 0.75
C THR A 58 -7.67 13.83 0.48
N LEU A 59 -7.17 13.53 -0.72
CA LEU A 59 -5.88 13.99 -1.19
C LEU A 59 -5.84 15.53 -1.18
N VAL A 60 -4.84 16.12 -0.52
CA VAL A 60 -4.69 17.59 -0.45
C VAL A 60 -3.64 18.14 -1.40
N ASN A 61 -2.76 17.29 -1.94
CA ASN A 61 -1.72 17.69 -2.88
C ASN A 61 -1.65 16.71 -4.07
N SER A 62 -2.36 17.02 -5.15
CA SER A 62 -2.35 16.22 -6.38
C SER A 62 -1.27 16.64 -7.38
N GLU A 63 -0.68 17.83 -7.20
CA GLU A 63 0.29 18.35 -8.14
C GLU A 63 1.57 17.51 -8.05
N ARG A 64 1.95 16.90 -9.19
CA ARG A 64 3.16 16.07 -9.38
C ARG A 64 3.07 14.62 -8.89
N LEU A 65 1.90 14.15 -8.45
CA LEU A 65 1.72 12.73 -8.20
C LEU A 65 1.57 11.94 -9.49
N LEU A 66 2.07 10.71 -9.46
CA LEU A 66 1.82 9.73 -10.51
C LEU A 66 0.52 9.00 -10.20
N TYR A 67 -0.19 8.58 -11.24
CA TYR A 67 -1.43 7.82 -11.12
C TYR A 67 -1.28 6.50 -11.85
N LEU A 68 -1.61 5.41 -11.17
CA LEU A 68 -1.73 4.11 -11.80
C LEU A 68 -2.92 4.13 -12.76
N GLN A 69 -2.66 3.85 -14.02
CA GLN A 69 -3.67 3.77 -15.05
C GLN A 69 -4.49 2.50 -14.81
N GLY A 70 -5.68 2.65 -14.25
CA GLY A 70 -6.63 1.55 -14.14
C GLY A 70 -6.87 0.90 -15.51
N SER A 71 -7.00 -0.43 -15.52
CA SER A 71 -7.33 -1.20 -16.71
C SER A 71 -8.61 -0.69 -17.39
N GLU A 72 -8.67 -0.78 -18.73
CA GLU A 72 -9.83 -0.37 -19.52
C GLU A 72 -11.10 -1.07 -19.01
N GLY A 73 -11.99 -0.34 -18.33
CA GLY A 73 -13.27 -0.89 -17.86
C GLY A 73 -13.68 -0.51 -16.44
N GLY A 74 -12.79 0.05 -15.61
CA GLY A 74 -13.18 0.64 -14.34
C GLY A 74 -12.37 0.13 -13.15
N GLY A 75 -11.83 1.08 -12.40
CA GLY A 75 -11.08 0.86 -11.18
C GLY A 75 -10.29 2.12 -10.83
N SER A 76 -10.29 2.50 -9.56
CA SER A 76 -9.60 3.67 -8.99
C SER A 76 -8.25 3.93 -9.66
N ARG A 77 -8.02 5.18 -10.11
CA ARG A 77 -6.68 5.66 -10.42
C ARG A 77 -5.97 5.87 -9.09
N ASP A 78 -5.31 4.84 -8.60
CA ASP A 78 -4.52 4.96 -7.39
C ASP A 78 -3.41 5.98 -7.64
N PHE A 79 -3.27 6.94 -6.74
CA PHE A 79 -2.15 7.87 -6.78
C PHE A 79 -0.98 7.26 -6.03
N LEU A 80 0.23 7.59 -6.50
CA LEU A 80 1.47 7.02 -6.02
C LEU A 80 2.28 8.11 -5.32
N ILE A 81 2.53 7.93 -4.02
CA ILE A 81 3.38 8.80 -3.22
C ILE A 81 4.78 8.19 -3.15
N PRO A 82 5.86 8.93 -3.51
CA PRO A 82 7.22 8.41 -3.44
C PRO A 82 7.60 8.08 -1.99
N LEU A 83 8.23 6.93 -1.81
CA LEU A 83 8.72 6.50 -0.51
C LEU A 83 10.20 6.81 -0.34
N PRO A 84 10.62 7.35 0.82
CA PRO A 84 12.03 7.48 1.15
C PRO A 84 12.64 6.09 1.29
N ARG A 85 13.94 5.96 1.03
CA ARG A 85 14.68 4.76 1.38
C ARG A 85 14.58 4.49 2.88
N SER A 86 14.38 3.22 3.21
CA SER A 86 14.15 2.75 4.57
C SER A 86 14.80 1.39 4.73
N ARG A 87 16.13 1.37 4.74
CA ARG A 87 16.88 0.14 5.01
C ARG A 87 16.69 -0.23 6.49
N PRO A 88 16.45 -1.51 6.83
CA PRO A 88 16.03 -1.93 8.17
C PRO A 88 16.95 -1.54 9.34
N TYR A 89 18.18 -1.10 9.06
CA TYR A 89 19.20 -0.74 10.05
C TYR A 89 19.83 0.64 9.84
N GLU A 90 19.37 1.39 8.84
CA GLU A 90 19.79 2.78 8.67
C GLU A 90 18.74 3.68 9.31
N LYS A 91 19.16 4.63 10.16
CA LYS A 91 18.25 5.71 10.57
C LYS A 91 17.69 6.32 9.30
N PHE A 92 16.36 6.44 9.20
CA PHE A 92 15.64 7.08 8.09
C PHE A 92 16.53 8.13 7.44
N TYR A 93 17.08 7.81 6.27
CA TYR A 93 17.90 8.75 5.53
C TYR A 93 16.92 9.79 4.99
N GLN A 94 16.74 10.89 5.73
CA GLN A 94 15.99 12.05 5.27
C GLN A 94 16.76 12.65 4.08
N GLY A 95 16.53 12.12 2.87
CA GLY A 95 17.10 12.71 1.66
C GLY A 95 17.09 11.83 0.42
N GLU A 96 17.21 10.50 0.53
CA GLU A 96 17.23 9.64 -0.65
C GLU A 96 15.86 9.01 -0.91
N MET A 97 15.24 9.40 -2.03
CA MET A 97 14.00 8.78 -2.50
C MET A 97 14.31 7.43 -3.14
N SER A 98 13.47 6.43 -2.85
CA SER A 98 13.53 5.13 -3.51
C SER A 98 12.70 5.13 -4.80
N ASN A 99 12.80 4.05 -5.58
CA ASN A 99 11.85 3.79 -6.68
C ASN A 99 10.55 3.11 -6.18
N ASN A 100 10.34 3.07 -4.87
CA ASN A 100 9.14 2.53 -4.27
C ASN A 100 8.13 3.63 -3.99
N TYR A 101 6.85 3.29 -4.13
CA TYR A 101 5.74 4.21 -3.99
C TYR A 101 4.63 3.56 -3.18
N ALA A 102 4.02 4.32 -2.27
CA ALA A 102 2.79 3.90 -1.63
C ALA A 102 1.61 4.28 -2.52
N ALA A 103 0.79 3.29 -2.85
CA ALA A 103 -0.41 3.43 -3.65
C ALA A 103 -1.63 3.64 -2.76
N PHE A 104 -2.43 4.66 -3.10
CA PHE A 104 -3.66 4.97 -2.40
C PHE A 104 -4.77 5.31 -3.39
N ASP A 105 -6.00 4.93 -3.07
CA ASP A 105 -7.17 5.36 -3.82
C ASP A 105 -7.52 6.84 -3.59
N HIS A 106 -8.49 7.39 -4.32
CA HIS A 106 -8.93 8.79 -4.15
C HIS A 106 -9.46 9.14 -2.74
N GLY A 107 -9.88 8.14 -1.97
CA GLY A 107 -10.28 8.27 -0.56
C GLY A 107 -9.11 8.10 0.42
N CYS A 108 -7.88 8.05 -0.09
CA CYS A 108 -6.65 7.76 0.65
C CYS A 108 -6.67 6.43 1.41
N ASN A 109 -7.43 5.45 0.93
CA ASN A 109 -7.30 4.08 1.40
C ASN A 109 -6.04 3.49 0.80
N PHE A 110 -5.28 2.77 1.63
CA PHE A 110 -4.03 2.17 1.24
C PHE A 110 -4.28 0.92 0.39
N SER A 111 -3.68 0.88 -0.79
CA SER A 111 -3.76 -0.25 -1.72
C SER A 111 -2.54 -1.17 -1.60
N GLY A 112 -1.39 -0.61 -1.24
CA GLY A 112 -0.13 -1.33 -1.10
C GLY A 112 1.09 -0.46 -1.39
N VAL A 113 2.25 -1.11 -1.46
CA VAL A 113 3.49 -0.50 -1.98
C VAL A 113 3.82 -1.14 -3.33
N VAL A 114 4.30 -0.33 -4.26
CA VAL A 114 4.75 -0.76 -5.58
C VAL A 114 6.15 -0.24 -5.87
N TYR A 115 6.93 -1.03 -6.61
CA TYR A 115 8.20 -0.62 -7.18
C TYR A 115 8.01 -0.18 -8.62
N LEU A 116 8.59 0.96 -9.01
CA LEU A 116 8.61 1.43 -10.40
C LEU A 116 9.96 1.10 -11.05
N HIS A 117 9.92 0.34 -12.14
CA HIS A 117 11.14 -0.03 -12.88
C HIS A 117 11.82 1.16 -13.59
N TYR A 118 11.15 2.32 -13.67
CA TYR A 118 11.64 3.51 -14.37
C TYR A 118 11.66 4.72 -13.44
N LEU A 119 12.73 5.50 -13.51
CA LEU A 119 12.87 6.75 -12.74
C LEU A 119 11.79 7.76 -13.12
N GLN A 120 11.24 8.44 -12.10
CA GLN A 120 10.15 9.43 -12.18
C GLN A 120 10.33 10.47 -13.31
N GLY A 121 11.57 10.88 -13.60
CA GLY A 121 11.88 11.86 -14.64
C GLY A 121 11.66 11.42 -16.10
N LYS A 122 11.32 10.14 -16.34
CA LYS A 122 11.01 9.60 -17.67
C LYS A 122 9.55 9.23 -17.87
N LEU A 123 8.72 9.37 -16.83
CA LEU A 123 7.32 8.98 -16.84
C LEU A 123 6.42 10.22 -16.93
N GLY A 124 5.34 10.12 -17.70
CA GLY A 124 4.24 11.09 -17.63
C GLY A 124 3.46 10.92 -16.31
N PRO A 125 2.39 11.71 -16.09
CA PRO A 125 1.58 11.62 -14.86
C PRO A 125 0.83 10.29 -14.71
N GLU A 126 0.74 9.49 -15.78
CA GLU A 126 0.08 8.18 -15.77
C GLU A 126 1.12 7.06 -15.92
N VAL A 127 1.03 6.07 -15.05
CA VAL A 127 1.89 4.89 -14.98
C VAL A 127 1.04 3.67 -15.32
N LYS A 128 1.51 2.82 -16.23
CA LYS A 128 0.80 1.60 -16.63
C LYS A 128 1.11 0.45 -15.68
N ASP A 129 0.16 -0.46 -15.49
CA ASP A 129 0.32 -1.63 -14.60
C ASP A 129 1.59 -2.44 -14.87
N TRP A 130 1.99 -2.62 -16.14
CA TRP A 130 3.22 -3.36 -16.48
C TRP A 130 4.52 -2.62 -16.13
N GLN A 131 4.45 -1.35 -15.73
CA GLN A 131 5.61 -0.55 -15.31
C GLN A 131 5.87 -0.64 -13.80
N VAL A 132 4.98 -1.32 -13.06
CA VAL A 132 5.06 -1.46 -11.60
C VAL A 132 5.10 -2.93 -11.19
N GLU A 133 5.76 -3.19 -10.07
CA GLU A 133 5.78 -4.49 -9.40
C GLU A 133 5.20 -4.34 -7.98
N ASN A 134 4.33 -5.27 -7.58
CA ASN A 134 3.73 -5.23 -6.24
C ASN A 134 4.73 -5.71 -5.19
N CYS A 135 4.92 -4.90 -4.15
CA CYS A 135 5.80 -5.22 -3.04
C CYS A 135 5.16 -6.22 -2.07
N GLU A 136 5.98 -6.80 -1.20
CA GLU A 136 5.52 -7.75 -0.20
C GLU A 136 4.74 -7.06 0.92
N ARG A 137 3.65 -7.71 1.32
CA ARG A 137 2.86 -7.34 2.51
C ARG A 137 3.62 -7.70 3.77
N GLY A 138 3.65 -6.75 4.70
CA GLY A 138 4.27 -6.92 6.00
C GLY A 138 5.67 -6.31 6.09
N TYR A 139 6.07 -5.96 7.31
CA TYR A 139 7.43 -5.58 7.63
C TYR A 139 8.31 -6.82 7.83
N ASN A 140 9.10 -7.20 6.82
CA ASN A 140 9.95 -8.39 6.85
C ASN A 140 11.44 -8.01 7.03
N THR A 141 11.99 -8.26 8.22
CA THR A 141 13.44 -8.10 8.50
C THR A 141 14.26 -9.37 8.23
N LYS A 142 13.61 -10.51 7.96
CA LYS A 142 14.26 -11.84 7.99
C LYS A 142 15.18 -12.10 6.79
N GLU A 143 14.97 -11.44 5.67
CA GLU A 143 15.87 -11.60 4.51
C GLU A 143 17.27 -11.02 4.79
N PHE A 144 17.35 -10.00 5.65
CA PHE A 144 18.62 -9.37 6.05
C PHE A 144 19.33 -10.10 7.19
N GLU A 145 18.61 -10.82 8.06
CA GLU A 145 19.22 -11.67 9.08
C GLU A 145 20.06 -12.81 8.46
N ARG A 146 19.68 -13.32 7.28
CA ARG A 146 20.52 -14.29 6.53
C ARG A 146 21.79 -13.69 5.93
N LEU A 147 21.82 -12.38 5.69
CA LEU A 147 22.93 -11.68 5.06
C LEU A 147 23.86 -11.01 6.08
N SER A 148 23.55 -11.07 7.38
CA SER A 148 24.47 -10.70 8.45
C SER A 148 25.34 -11.92 8.80
N PRO A 149 26.64 -11.95 8.46
CA PRO A 149 27.50 -13.10 8.75
C PRO A 149 27.87 -13.24 10.24
N TRP A 150 27.13 -12.58 11.13
CA TRP A 150 27.41 -12.48 12.56
C TRP A 150 26.22 -12.83 13.47
N SER A 151 25.17 -13.47 12.94
CA SER A 151 24.10 -14.09 13.76
C SER A 151 24.48 -15.51 14.19
#